data_AF-A0A947G406-F1
#
_entry.id   AF-A0A947G406-F1
#
_cell.length_a   1.000
_cell.length_b   1.000
_cell.length_c   1.000
_cell.angle_alpha   90.00
_cell.angle_beta   90.00
_cell.angle_gamma   90.00
#
_symmetry.space_group_name_H-M   'P 1'
#
loop_
_entity.id
_entity.type
_entity.pdbx_description
1 polymer ?
#
loop_
_entity_poly.entity_id
_entity_poly.type
_entity_poly.pdbx_seq_one_letter_code
_entity_poly.pdbx_strand_id
1 'polypeptide(L)' 'MGSPMTDERDPDAKARRRDQILRVATAVFADKGYHKASISHIIERAGIARGTFY' A
#
# COMPACT_ATOMS: atom_id res chain seq x y z
N MET A 1 -32.97 -4.92 16.83
CA MET A 1 -32.38 -3.74 17.49
C MET A 1 -31.02 -4.19 18.03
N GLY A 2 -29.92 -3.64 17.50
CA GLY A 2 -28.56 -3.97 17.96
C GLY A 2 -27.61 -4.45 16.85
N SER A 3 -27.20 -3.54 15.97
CA SER A 3 -25.79 -3.52 15.54
C SER A 3 -25.11 -2.43 16.36
N PRO A 4 -23.87 -2.66 16.80
CA PRO A 4 -22.79 -2.13 15.99
C PRO A 4 -21.76 -3.22 15.71
N MET A 5 -21.55 -3.49 14.42
CA MET A 5 -20.34 -4.11 13.91
C MET A 5 -19.20 -3.17 14.26
N THR A 6 -18.48 -3.47 15.32
CA THR A 6 -17.32 -2.71 15.76
C THR A 6 -16.27 -2.76 14.66
N ASP A 7 -15.85 -1.57 14.23
CA ASP A 7 -14.70 -1.30 13.37
C ASP A 7 -13.41 -1.74 14.08
N GLU A 8 -13.24 -3.05 14.25
CA GLU A 8 -11.96 -3.68 14.51
C GLU A 8 -11.16 -3.56 13.20
N ARG A 9 -10.54 -2.39 12.98
CA ARG A 9 -9.54 -2.24 11.93
C ARG A 9 -8.42 -3.22 12.23
N ASP A 10 -8.53 -4.40 11.64
CA ASP A 10 -7.61 -5.52 11.73
C ASP A 10 -6.17 -4.97 11.60
N PRO A 11 -5.41 -4.91 12.72
CA PRO A 11 -4.06 -4.32 12.70
C PRO A 11 -3.16 -5.08 11.73
N ASP A 12 -3.44 -6.37 11.55
CA ASP A 12 -2.80 -7.25 10.58
C ASP A 12 -3.10 -6.85 9.14
N ALA A 13 -4.31 -6.39 8.79
CA ALA A 13 -4.61 -5.87 7.46
C ALA A 13 -3.78 -4.63 7.13
N LYS A 14 -3.59 -3.72 8.09
CA LYS A 14 -2.74 -2.54 7.91
C LYS A 14 -1.26 -2.93 7.76
N ALA A 15 -0.78 -3.86 8.59
CA ALA A 15 0.59 -4.39 8.49
C ALA A 15 0.84 -5.09 7.15
N ARG A 16 -0.07 -5.97 6.71
CA ARG A 16 0.00 -6.65 5.41
C ARG A 16 0.02 -5.66 4.24
N ARG A 17 -0.80 -4.60 4.30
CA ARG A 17 -0.78 -3.54 3.28
C ARG A 17 0.57 -2.83 3.23
N ARG A 18 1.15 -2.50 4.40
CA ARG A 18 2.47 -1.86 4.49
C ARG A 18 3.56 -2.74 3.88
N ASP A 19 3.58 -4.03 4.22
CA ASP A 19 4.55 -4.98 3.67
C ASP A 19 4.42 -5.13 2.16
N GLN A 20 3.19 -5.16 1.64
CA GLN A 20 2.93 -5.18 0.20
C GLN A 20 3.54 -3.95 -0.48
N ILE A 21 3.32 -2.75 0.07
CA ILE A 21 3.87 -1.50 -0.47
C ILE A 21 5.39 -1.54 -0.49
N LEU A 22 6.01 -1.99 0.61
CA LEU A 22 7.46 -2.08 0.72
C LEU A 22 8.03 -3.06 -0.32
N ARG A 23 7.44 -4.24 -0.49
CA ARG A 23 7.88 -5.22 -1.51
C ARG A 23 7.78 -4.64 -2.92
N VAL A 24 6.66 -4.00 -3.24
CA VAL A 24 6.45 -3.38 -4.57
C VAL A 24 7.45 -2.24 -4.78
N ALA A 25 7.67 -1.41 -3.76
CA ALA A 25 8.65 -0.33 -3.82
C ALA A 25 10.05 -0.86 -4.12
N THR A 26 10.50 -1.87 -3.38
CA THR A 26 11.81 -2.51 -3.62
C THR A 26 11.92 -3.06 -5.04
N ALA A 27 10.88 -3.73 -5.55
CA ALA A 27 10.89 -4.24 -6.92
C ALA A 27 10.96 -3.11 -7.97
N VAL A 28 10.22 -2.01 -7.77
CA VAL A 28 10.25 -0.85 -8.67
C VAL A 28 11.61 -0.15 -8.64
N PHE A 29 12.23 -0.02 -7.46
CA PHE A 29 13.57 0.55 -7.34
C PHE A 29 14.63 -0.35 -7.98
N ALA A 30 14.52 -1.68 -7.84
CA ALA A 30 15.44 -2.62 -8.46
C ALA A 30 15.32 -2.63 -10.01
N ASP A 31 14.10 -2.54 -10.53
CA ASP A 31 13.80 -2.60 -11.97
C ASP A 31 14.14 -1.28 -12.69
N LYS A 32 13.78 -0.13 -12.11
CA LYS A 32 13.92 1.19 -12.76
C LYS A 32 15.16 1.98 -12.32
N GLY A 33 15.75 1.64 -11.18
CA GLY A 33 16.78 2.44 -10.51
C GLY A 33 16.21 3.66 -9.77
N TYR A 34 17.00 4.23 -8.86
CA TYR A 34 16.57 5.27 -7.92
C TYR A 34 15.96 6.51 -8.59
N HIS A 35 16.53 6.99 -9.69
CA HIS A 35 16.09 8.22 -10.36
C HIS A 35 14.83 8.06 -11.23
N LYS A 36 14.52 6.85 -11.70
CA LYS A 36 13.35 6.60 -12.56
C LYS A 36 12.18 5.98 -11.80
N ALA A 37 12.44 5.39 -10.62
CA ALA A 37 11.40 4.94 -9.71
C ALA A 37 10.67 6.15 -9.10
N SER A 38 9.35 6.10 -9.05
CA SER A 38 8.52 7.17 -8.47
C SER A 38 7.42 6.56 -7.61
N ILE A 39 6.91 7.33 -6.66
CA ILE A 39 5.80 6.90 -5.81
C ILE A 39 4.58 6.53 -6.67
N SER A 40 4.32 7.23 -7.77
CA SER A 40 3.26 6.88 -8.72
C SER A 40 3.41 5.46 -9.26
N HIS A 41 4.61 5.06 -9.68
CA HIS A 41 4.87 3.70 -10.15
C HIS A 41 4.62 2.64 -9.07
N ILE A 42 4.91 2.95 -7.82
CA ILE A 42 4.71 2.04 -6.69
C ILE A 42 3.22 1.90 -6.40
N ILE A 43 2.49 3.01 -6.36
CA ILE A 43 1.04 3.04 -6.10
C ILE A 43 0.27 2.34 -7.22
N GLU A 44 0.61 2.60 -8.48
CA GLU A 44 0.03 1.91 -9.64
C GLU A 44 0.28 0.40 -9.58
N ARG A 45 1.52 -0.02 -9.27
CA ARG A 45 1.88 -1.44 -9.21
C ARG A 45 1.34 -2.15 -7.96
N ALA A 46 1.11 -1.42 -6.87
CA ALA A 46 0.50 -1.94 -5.65
C ALA A 46 -1.05 -1.94 -5.70
N GLY A 47 -1.65 -1.36 -6.74
CA GLY A 47 -3.12 -1.29 -6.88
C GLY A 47 -3.77 -0.46 -5.77
N ILE A 48 -3.09 0.60 -5.31
CA ILE A 48 -3.59 1.49 -4.26
C ILE A 48 -4.17 2.75 -4.92
N ALA A 49 -5.34 3.20 -4.48
CA ALA A 49 -5.88 4.47 -4.96
C ALA A 49 -5.05 5.64 -4.39
N ARG A 50 -4.70 6.62 -5.23
CA ARG A 50 -3.94 7.82 -4.80
C ARG A 50 -4.60 8.55 -3.62
N GLY A 51 -5.93 8.48 -3.49
CA GLY A 51 -6.69 9.08 -2.39
C GLY A 51 -6.52 8.43 -1.01
N THR A 52 -5.89 7.25 -0.93
CA THR A 52 -5.55 6.59 0.36
C THR A 52 -4.10 6.82 0.79
N PHE A 53 -3.30 7.49 -0.03
CA PHE A 53 -1.88 7.76 0.23
C PHE A 53 -1.62 9.21 0.68
N TYR A 54 -2.65 10.07 0.65
CA TYR A 54 -2.66 11.42 1.20
C TYR A 54 -3.34 11.47 2.55
#